data_AF-A0A6G0X2B7-F1
#
_entry.id   AF-A0A6G0X2B7-F1
#
_cell.length_a   1.000
_cell.length_b   1.000
_cell.length_c   1.000
_cell.angle_alpha   90.00
_cell.angle_beta   90.00
_cell.angle_gamma   90.00
#
_symmetry.space_group_name_H-M   'P 1'
#
loop_
_entity.id
_entity.type
_entity.pdbx_description
1 polymer ?
#
loop_
_entity_poly.entity_id
_entity_poly.type
_entity_poly.pdbx_seq_one_letter_code
_entity_poly.pdbx_strand_id
1 'polypeptide(L)'
;MEGLSISAVGVRRSSSSAAQTGRASTTRQASKLASEATRYKLSEGCTLNDENNEVEEGKYPEPTKMYRPKEWTPEVEEAFRIQQTGWRDINDYKNKYGEPERWENGFIRCTRVKASGYYTYWRNTRECEDKHLNKVKVFEYS
;
A
#
# COMPACT_ATOMS: atom_id res chain seq x y z
N MET A 1 -26.31 30.30 -49.79
CA MET A 1 -26.38 31.75 -50.00
C MET A 1 -27.10 32.32 -48.80
N GLU A 2 -26.51 33.08 -47.88
CA GLU A 2 -25.28 33.87 -47.86
C GLU A 2 -24.72 33.77 -46.42
N GLY A 3 -23.41 33.80 -46.17
CA GLY A 3 -22.66 35.05 -46.01
C GLY A 3 -23.29 35.88 -44.90
N LEU A 4 -22.69 36.08 -43.73
CA LEU A 4 -21.73 37.17 -43.55
C LEU A 4 -20.91 36.97 -42.27
N SER A 5 -19.60 37.11 -42.46
CA SER A 5 -18.53 37.19 -41.47
C SER A 5 -18.41 38.63 -40.95
N ILE A 6 -18.03 38.80 -39.67
CA ILE A 6 -17.28 39.97 -39.21
C ILE A 6 -16.27 39.57 -38.13
N SER A 7 -15.00 39.70 -38.47
CA SER A 7 -13.85 39.68 -37.56
C SER A 7 -13.60 41.11 -37.03
N ALA A 8 -13.23 41.27 -35.76
CA ALA A 8 -12.60 42.50 -35.28
C ALA A 8 -11.41 42.18 -34.36
N VAL A 9 -10.26 42.70 -34.77
CA VAL A 9 -8.96 42.65 -34.09
C VAL A 9 -8.79 43.96 -33.32
N GLY A 10 -8.17 43.95 -32.13
CA GLY A 10 -7.85 45.19 -31.42
C GLY A 10 -6.99 44.98 -30.17
N VAL A 11 -5.67 45.03 -30.35
CA VAL A 11 -4.63 45.03 -29.30
C VAL A 11 -4.57 46.39 -28.59
N ARG A 12 -4.35 46.39 -27.26
CA ARG A 12 -3.56 47.44 -26.59
C ARG A 12 -2.91 46.93 -25.31
N ARG A 13 -1.57 47.03 -25.28
CA ARG A 13 -0.68 46.91 -24.12
C ARG A 13 -0.38 48.32 -23.61
N SER A 14 -0.32 48.54 -22.29
CA SER A 14 0.62 49.48 -21.65
C SER A 14 0.51 49.46 -20.11
N SER A 15 1.58 48.94 -19.49
CA SER A 15 2.36 49.37 -18.31
C SER A 15 1.79 50.16 -17.10
N SER A 16 2.30 49.70 -15.93
CA SER A 16 2.95 50.42 -14.81
C SER A 16 2.19 50.87 -13.54
N SER A 17 2.79 50.43 -12.42
CA SER A 17 3.08 51.07 -11.11
C SER A 17 2.00 51.24 -10.02
N ALA A 18 2.25 50.47 -8.95
CA ALA A 18 2.43 50.85 -7.53
C ALA A 18 1.31 51.50 -6.67
N ALA A 19 1.10 50.84 -5.51
CA ALA A 19 0.95 51.37 -4.14
C ALA A 19 -0.38 51.08 -3.40
N GLN A 20 -0.24 50.21 -2.39
CA GLN A 20 -0.79 50.20 -1.01
C GLN A 20 -2.23 50.68 -0.73
N THR A 21 -3.03 49.80 -0.09
CA THR A 21 -3.51 49.86 1.32
C THR A 21 -4.80 49.04 1.47
N GLY A 22 -4.96 48.30 2.59
CA GLY A 22 -6.25 47.72 2.96
C GLY A 22 -6.17 46.41 3.74
N ARG A 23 -6.08 46.50 5.08
CA ARG A 23 -6.35 45.41 6.02
C ARG A 23 -7.84 45.06 6.00
N ALA A 24 -8.18 43.78 5.93
CA ALA A 24 -9.48 43.29 6.40
C ALA A 24 -9.35 41.84 6.90
N SER A 25 -9.52 41.69 8.21
CA SER A 25 -9.66 40.44 8.95
C SER A 25 -11.07 39.90 8.80
N THR A 26 -11.23 38.64 8.40
CA THR A 26 -12.51 37.93 8.50
C THR A 26 -12.32 36.56 9.14
N THR A 27 -12.68 36.52 10.42
CA THR A 27 -12.92 35.35 11.26
C THR A 27 -13.94 34.42 10.58
N ARG A 28 -13.56 33.17 10.31
CA ARG A 28 -14.51 32.10 9.96
C ARG A 28 -14.82 31.28 11.21
N GLN A 29 -15.97 31.53 11.81
CA GLN A 29 -16.61 30.63 12.76
C GLN A 29 -17.31 29.52 11.96
N ALA A 30 -17.00 28.26 12.27
CA ALA A 30 -17.75 27.10 11.80
C ALA A 30 -18.34 26.38 13.02
N SER A 31 -19.67 26.35 13.12
CA SER A 31 -20.40 25.71 14.21
C SER A 31 -20.95 24.34 13.80
N LYS A 32 -20.53 23.33 14.57
CA LYS A 32 -21.31 22.20 15.11
C LYS A 32 -22.48 21.63 14.29
N LEU A 33 -22.24 20.51 13.63
CA LEU A 33 -23.17 19.37 13.56
C LEU A 33 -22.36 18.08 13.69
N ALA A 34 -22.32 17.54 14.90
CA ALA A 34 -21.77 16.23 15.22
C ALA A 34 -22.88 15.43 15.89
N SER A 35 -23.43 14.44 15.19
CA SER A 35 -24.18 13.36 15.81
C SER A 35 -24.08 12.10 14.96
N GLU A 36 -23.52 11.07 15.58
CA GLU A 36 -23.85 9.66 15.37
C GLU A 36 -23.13 8.87 14.26
N ALA A 37 -21.79 8.80 14.34
CA ALA A 37 -21.04 7.70 13.72
C ALA A 37 -19.76 7.34 14.50
N THR A 38 -19.85 7.22 15.83
CA THR A 38 -18.74 6.77 16.69
C THR A 38 -19.05 5.40 17.28
N ARG A 39 -19.00 4.34 16.46
CA ARG A 39 -19.04 2.95 16.95
C ARG A 39 -17.79 2.11 16.69
N TYR A 40 -16.76 2.68 16.08
CA TYR A 40 -15.44 2.04 16.00
C TYR A 40 -14.40 3.03 16.51
N LYS A 41 -13.99 2.88 17.77
CA LYS A 41 -12.81 3.53 18.34
C LYS A 41 -11.58 3.03 17.56
N LEU A 42 -11.14 3.80 16.57
CA LEU A 42 -9.76 3.73 16.11
C LEU A 42 -8.93 4.45 17.20
N SER A 43 -8.13 3.69 17.94
CA SER A 43 -7.16 4.25 18.87
C SER A 43 -6.19 5.13 18.09
N GLU A 44 -6.28 6.44 18.30
CA GLU A 44 -5.34 7.44 17.83
C GLU A 44 -3.94 7.10 18.39
N GLY A 45 -2.98 6.83 17.51
CA GLY A 45 -1.61 6.54 17.90
C GLY A 45 -0.94 5.43 17.08
N CYS A 46 -0.84 5.60 15.76
CA CYS A 46 0.21 4.91 15.00
C CYS A 46 1.21 5.98 14.58
N THR A 47 2.13 6.31 15.49
CA THR A 47 3.39 6.90 15.08
C THR A 47 4.11 5.87 14.23
N LEU A 48 4.45 6.24 12.99
CA LEU A 48 5.39 5.47 12.19
C LEU A 48 6.74 5.54 12.89
N ASN A 49 7.01 4.59 13.79
CA ASN A 49 8.32 4.42 14.36
C ASN A 49 9.19 3.74 13.29
N ASP A 50 9.84 4.54 12.44
CA ASP A 50 10.96 4.15 11.57
C ASP A 50 12.25 3.89 12.39
N GLU A 51 12.14 3.38 13.63
CA GLU A 51 13.25 3.22 14.58
C GLU A 51 13.40 1.77 15.06
N ASN A 52 13.16 0.79 14.19
CA ASN A 52 13.54 -0.61 14.43
C ASN A 52 13.95 -1.30 13.12
N ASN A 53 14.84 -0.67 12.36
CA ASN A 53 15.54 -1.28 11.23
C ASN A 53 16.95 -1.79 11.61
N GLU A 54 17.17 -2.18 12.86
CA GLU A 54 18.26 -3.09 13.19
C GLU A 54 17.71 -4.52 13.10
N VAL A 55 17.58 -4.99 11.87
CA VAL A 55 17.46 -6.43 11.62
C VAL A 55 18.84 -6.99 11.91
N GLU A 56 18.97 -7.76 13.00
CA GLU A 56 20.10 -8.66 13.21
C GLU A 56 20.29 -9.50 11.94
N GLU A 57 21.25 -9.07 11.12
CA GLU A 57 21.59 -9.61 9.81
C GLU A 57 22.34 -10.91 10.03
N GLY A 58 21.62 -11.99 10.35
CA GLY A 58 22.28 -13.29 10.49
C GLY A 58 21.48 -14.35 11.23
N LYS A 59 20.45 -14.94 10.60
CA LYS A 59 20.01 -16.30 10.99
C LYS A 59 19.07 -17.05 10.03
N TYR A 60 19.01 -16.73 8.75
CA TYR A 60 18.23 -17.58 7.83
C TYR A 60 19.02 -17.84 6.55
N PRO A 61 18.96 -19.09 6.03
CA PRO A 61 19.77 -19.49 4.89
C PRO A 61 19.47 -18.56 3.70
N GLU A 62 20.53 -18.14 3.02
CA GLU A 62 20.36 -17.46 1.75
C GLU A 62 19.82 -18.45 0.73
N PRO A 63 18.84 -18.04 -0.09
CA PRO A 63 18.29 -18.93 -1.10
C PRO A 63 19.35 -19.25 -2.15
N THR A 64 19.56 -20.54 -2.41
CA THR A 64 20.52 -21.02 -3.41
C THR A 64 20.03 -20.75 -4.82
N LYS A 65 18.71 -20.84 -5.06
CA LYS A 65 18.10 -20.61 -6.37
C LYS A 65 16.76 -19.89 -6.22
N MET A 66 16.39 -19.20 -7.28
CA MET A 66 15.06 -18.63 -7.45
C MET A 66 14.51 -19.02 -8.81
N TYR A 67 13.27 -19.50 -8.83
CA TYR A 67 12.56 -19.80 -10.06
C TYR A 67 11.12 -19.24 -10.02
N ARG A 68 10.49 -19.17 -11.18
CA ARG A 68 9.08 -18.80 -11.32
C ARG A 68 8.28 -20.05 -11.63
N PRO A 69 7.26 -20.38 -10.84
CA PRO A 69 6.47 -21.58 -11.02
C PRO A 69 5.65 -21.49 -12.31
N LYS A 70 5.54 -22.62 -13.01
CA LYS A 70 4.66 -22.75 -14.20
C LYS A 70 3.27 -23.24 -13.82
N GLU A 71 3.18 -24.00 -12.73
CA GLU A 71 1.97 -24.62 -12.24
C GLU A 71 1.73 -24.18 -10.80
N TRP A 72 0.46 -24.19 -10.39
CA TRP A 72 0.09 -23.88 -9.04
C TRP A 72 0.34 -25.08 -8.12
N THR A 73 0.96 -24.83 -6.97
CA THR A 73 1.12 -25.80 -5.89
C THR A 73 0.84 -25.11 -4.54
N PRO A 74 0.60 -25.86 -3.45
CA PRO A 74 0.46 -25.29 -2.10
C PRO A 74 1.66 -24.41 -1.68
N GLU A 75 2.87 -24.78 -2.11
CA GLU A 75 4.09 -23.99 -1.85
C GLU A 75 4.08 -22.66 -2.61
N VAL A 76 3.61 -22.66 -3.86
CA VAL A 76 3.44 -21.44 -4.66
C VAL A 76 2.36 -20.53 -4.07
N GLU A 77 1.27 -21.10 -3.57
CA GLU A 77 0.23 -20.35 -2.85
C GLU A 77 0.81 -19.69 -1.59
N GLU A 78 1.64 -20.40 -0.84
CA GLU A 78 2.33 -19.84 0.34
C GLU A 78 3.25 -18.69 -0.06
N ALA A 79 4.12 -18.90 -1.05
CA ALA A 79 5.01 -17.87 -1.58
C ALA A 79 4.23 -16.63 -2.08
N PHE A 80 3.08 -16.84 -2.74
CA PHE A 80 2.20 -15.77 -3.19
C PHE A 80 1.70 -14.92 -2.00
N ARG A 81 1.15 -15.53 -0.96
CA ARG A 81 0.60 -14.82 0.22
C ARG A 81 1.66 -14.01 0.96
N ILE A 82 2.83 -14.61 1.14
CA ILE A 82 3.99 -13.99 1.77
C ILE A 82 4.50 -12.80 0.93
N GLN A 83 4.61 -12.95 -0.38
CA GLN A 83 5.11 -11.88 -1.25
C GLN A 83 4.12 -10.74 -1.43
N GLN A 84 2.82 -11.03 -1.42
CA GLN A 84 1.79 -9.98 -1.41
C GLN A 84 1.86 -9.08 -0.17
N THR A 85 2.34 -9.62 0.95
CA THR A 85 2.57 -8.83 2.18
C THR A 85 3.96 -8.21 2.26
N GLY A 86 4.77 -8.34 1.21
CA GLY A 86 6.08 -7.69 1.07
C GLY A 86 7.26 -8.47 1.63
N TRP A 87 7.06 -9.73 2.03
CA TRP A 87 8.13 -10.61 2.50
C TRP A 87 8.70 -11.43 1.35
N ARG A 88 9.96 -11.85 1.47
CA ARG A 88 10.60 -12.65 0.41
C ARG A 88 10.05 -14.08 0.38
N ASP A 89 10.07 -14.72 1.54
CA ASP A 89 9.75 -16.12 1.75
C ASP A 89 9.20 -16.31 3.19
N ILE A 90 8.77 -17.53 3.48
CA ILE A 90 8.20 -17.87 4.79
C ILE A 90 9.22 -17.73 5.93
N ASN A 91 10.51 -17.94 5.66
CA ASN A 91 11.59 -17.82 6.65
C ASN A 91 11.82 -16.35 7.04
N ASP A 92 11.80 -15.41 6.08
CA ASP A 92 11.89 -13.96 6.31
C ASP A 92 10.74 -13.48 7.20
N TYR A 93 9.52 -13.94 6.93
CA TYR A 93 8.36 -13.65 7.78
C TYR A 93 8.53 -14.25 9.19
N LYS A 94 8.91 -15.54 9.27
CA LYS A 94 9.08 -16.25 10.54
C LYS A 94 10.17 -15.66 11.42
N ASN A 95 11.23 -15.15 10.82
CA ASN A 95 12.30 -14.49 11.56
C ASN A 95 11.80 -13.24 12.29
N LYS A 96 10.85 -12.50 11.70
CA LYS A 96 10.34 -11.25 12.27
C LYS A 96 9.10 -11.43 13.17
N TYR A 97 8.19 -12.34 12.82
CA TYR A 97 6.91 -12.51 13.53
C TYR A 97 6.61 -13.95 13.99
N GLY A 98 7.48 -14.92 13.70
CA GLY A 98 7.24 -16.32 14.00
C GLY A 98 6.31 -17.02 13.01
N GLU A 99 5.79 -18.19 13.39
CA GLU A 99 4.88 -18.96 12.53
C GLU A 99 3.60 -18.16 12.25
N PRO A 100 3.21 -17.96 10.98
CA PRO A 100 1.92 -17.35 10.67
C PRO A 100 0.78 -18.25 11.12
N GLU A 101 -0.37 -17.65 11.38
CA GLU A 101 -1.60 -18.40 11.61
C GLU A 101 -1.98 -19.17 10.34
N ARG A 102 -2.38 -20.44 10.47
CA ARG A 102 -2.74 -21.33 9.36
C ARG A 102 -4.18 -21.82 9.50
N TRP A 103 -4.82 -22.06 8.36
CA TRP A 103 -6.08 -22.81 8.27
C TRP A 103 -5.85 -24.31 8.47
N GLU A 104 -6.92 -25.07 8.67
CA GLU A 104 -6.88 -26.53 8.86
C GLU A 104 -6.23 -27.28 7.68
N ASN A 105 -6.30 -26.71 6.47
CA ASN A 105 -5.66 -27.27 5.27
C ASN A 105 -4.18 -26.88 5.11
N GLY A 106 -3.62 -26.14 6.07
CA GLY A 106 -2.21 -25.72 6.07
C GLY A 106 -1.92 -24.39 5.38
N PHE A 107 -2.90 -23.77 4.70
CA PHE A 107 -2.70 -22.45 4.09
C PHE A 107 -2.59 -21.35 5.14
N ILE A 108 -1.77 -20.34 4.87
CA ILE A 108 -1.64 -19.15 5.71
C ILE A 108 -3.01 -18.46 5.83
N ARG A 109 -3.48 -18.25 7.05
CA ARG A 109 -4.71 -17.51 7.38
C ARG A 109 -4.45 -16.03 7.56
N CYS A 110 -3.36 -15.67 8.22
CA CYS A 110 -3.08 -14.29 8.60
C CYS A 110 -1.59 -13.97 8.52
N THR A 111 -1.25 -12.85 7.88
CA THR A 111 0.11 -12.32 7.76
C THR A 111 0.11 -10.82 8.03
N ARG A 112 1.22 -10.28 8.54
CA ARG A 112 1.42 -8.82 8.66
C ARG A 112 2.14 -8.25 7.44
N VAL A 113 1.75 -7.07 6.97
CA VAL A 113 2.42 -6.37 5.86
C VAL A 113 3.76 -5.82 6.33
N LYS A 114 4.83 -6.04 5.56
CA LYS A 114 6.20 -5.62 5.92
C LYS A 114 6.34 -4.11 6.12
N ALA A 115 5.69 -3.32 5.26
CA ALA A 115 5.79 -1.86 5.27
C ALA A 115 4.93 -1.19 6.36
N SER A 116 3.73 -1.71 6.64
CA SER A 116 2.75 -1.03 7.51
C SER A 116 2.45 -1.78 8.81
N GLY A 117 2.79 -3.06 8.92
CA GLY A 117 2.45 -3.91 10.05
C GLY A 117 0.99 -4.35 10.12
N TYR A 118 0.11 -3.87 9.22
CA TYR A 118 -1.30 -4.26 9.19
C TYR A 118 -1.49 -5.73 8.86
N TYR A 119 -2.54 -6.34 9.40
CA TYR A 119 -2.91 -7.71 9.10
C TYR A 119 -3.58 -7.83 7.74
N THR A 120 -3.17 -8.83 6.99
CA THR A 120 -3.80 -9.33 5.77
C THR A 120 -4.36 -10.72 6.07
N TYR A 121 -5.66 -10.88 5.84
CA TYR A 121 -6.36 -12.14 6.04
C TYR A 121 -6.57 -12.82 4.70
N TRP A 122 -6.34 -14.12 4.67
CA TRP A 122 -6.45 -14.94 3.47
C TRP A 122 -7.56 -15.96 3.61
N ARG A 123 -8.19 -16.34 2.51
CA ARG A 123 -9.18 -17.42 2.53
C ARG A 123 -8.52 -18.78 2.76
N ASN A 124 -9.32 -19.73 3.22
CA ASN A 124 -8.93 -21.14 3.28
C ASN A 124 -8.91 -21.79 1.89
N THR A 125 -9.39 -21.13 0.84
CA THR A 125 -9.29 -21.60 -0.56
C THR A 125 -8.09 -20.98 -1.26
N ARG A 126 -7.75 -21.54 -2.43
CA ARG A 126 -6.75 -21.00 -3.35
C ARG A 126 -7.09 -19.55 -3.75
N GLU A 127 -6.11 -18.64 -3.65
CA GLU A 127 -6.21 -17.24 -4.09
C GLU A 127 -5.22 -16.94 -5.24
N CYS A 128 -4.15 -17.72 -5.37
CA CYS A 128 -3.19 -17.55 -6.46
C CYS A 128 -3.76 -18.09 -7.78
N GLU A 129 -4.38 -17.21 -8.57
CA GLU A 129 -4.80 -17.49 -9.94
C GLU A 129 -3.59 -17.72 -10.88
N ASP A 130 -3.80 -18.47 -11.97
CA ASP A 130 -2.74 -18.80 -12.94
C ASP A 130 -2.08 -17.55 -13.56
N LYS A 131 -2.85 -16.47 -13.74
CA LYS A 131 -2.35 -15.17 -14.23
C LYS A 131 -1.32 -14.51 -13.30
N HIS A 132 -1.23 -14.95 -12.05
CA HIS A 132 -0.31 -14.43 -11.05
C HIS A 132 0.94 -15.32 -10.86
N LEU A 133 0.94 -16.56 -11.36
CA LEU A 133 2.04 -17.52 -11.16
C LEU A 133 3.38 -16.96 -11.66
N ASN A 134 3.38 -16.29 -12.81
CA ASN A 134 4.57 -15.67 -13.39
C ASN A 134 5.14 -14.50 -12.55
N LYS A 135 4.41 -14.00 -11.55
CA LYS A 135 4.88 -12.95 -10.63
C LYS A 135 5.47 -13.54 -9.35
N VAL A 136 5.07 -14.75 -8.98
CA VAL A 136 5.54 -15.42 -7.76
C VAL A 136 6.98 -15.88 -7.95
N LYS A 137 7.82 -15.62 -6.95
CA LYS A 137 9.20 -16.13 -6.89
C LYS A 137 9.26 -17.26 -5.88
N VAL A 138 9.65 -18.47 -6.28
CA VAL A 138 9.90 -19.55 -5.33
C VAL A 138 11.40 -19.64 -5.13
N PHE A 139 11.82 -19.81 -3.87
CA PHE A 139 13.21 -19.85 -3.46
C PHE A 139 13.55 -21.24 -2.94
N GLU A 140 14.66 -21.81 -3.43
CA GLU A 140 15.19 -23.09 -2.97
C GLU A 140 16.38 -22.87 -2.05
N TYR A 141 16.50 -23.72 -1.03
CA TYR A 141 17.60 -23.71 -0.06
C TYR A 141 18.28 -25.08 -0.09
N SER A 142 19.61 -25.09 -0.12
CA SER A 142 20.44 -26.30 -0.08
C SER A 142 20.98 -26.57 1.32
#